data_AF-A0AAI9CXM4-F1
#
_entry.id   AF-A0AAI9CXM4-F1
#
_cell.length_a   1.000
_cell.length_b   1.000
_cell.length_c   1.000
_cell.angle_alpha   90.00
_cell.angle_beta   90.00
_cell.angle_gamma   90.00
#
_symmetry.space_group_name_H-M   'P 1'
#
loop_
_entity.id
_entity.type
_entity.pdbx_description
1 polymer ?
#
loop_
_entity_poly.entity_id
_entity_poly.type
_entity_poly.pdbx_seq_one_letter_code
_entity_poly.pdbx_strand_id
1 'polypeptide(L)'
;MDITETEIQKVIKALELPDGYSIFELGVGYQYEFAPKDVRFSAPYPELGAKMWDALKFEMQAVLCVENSPKPWVQELTEGDLRDFVIGVLTAITSRYDITLGIAVPAASLIIKNRIGNFCSLSLSKPDKSVNELLQDMKSKFGGSKF
;
A
#
# COMPACT_ATOMS: atom_id res chain seq x y z
N MET A 1 -11.94 9.01 5.82
CA MET A 1 -10.58 9.55 5.80
C MET A 1 -10.44 10.32 4.50
N ASP A 2 -10.10 11.61 4.58
CA ASP A 2 -10.06 12.46 3.38
C ASP A 2 -8.65 12.43 2.79
N ILE A 3 -8.54 12.01 1.53
CA ILE A 3 -7.27 12.08 0.78
C ILE A 3 -7.04 13.54 0.41
N THR A 4 -6.05 14.16 1.04
CA THR A 4 -5.71 15.57 0.81
C THR A 4 -4.71 15.73 -0.31
N GLU A 5 -4.57 16.97 -0.82
CA GLU A 5 -3.52 17.34 -1.77
C GLU A 5 -2.13 16.90 -1.31
N THR A 6 -1.84 17.03 -0.01
CA THR A 6 -0.57 16.66 0.57
C THR A 6 -0.26 15.17 0.36
N GLU A 7 -1.24 14.29 0.49
CA GLU A 7 -1.03 12.85 0.29
C GLU A 7 -0.83 12.49 -1.18
N ILE A 8 -1.56 13.15 -2.07
CA ILE A 8 -1.37 13.01 -3.52
C ILE A 8 0.06 13.42 -3.90
N GLN A 9 0.53 14.56 -3.41
CA GLN A 9 1.88 15.05 -3.68
C GLN A 9 2.96 14.15 -3.10
N LYS A 10 2.74 13.52 -1.95
CA LYS A 10 3.66 12.51 -1.39
C LYS A 10 3.76 11.28 -2.31
N VAL A 11 2.64 10.78 -2.83
CA VAL A 11 2.66 9.68 -3.80
C VAL A 11 3.46 10.08 -5.04
N ILE A 12 3.15 11.24 -5.63
CA ILE A 12 3.83 11.74 -6.84
C ILE A 12 5.34 11.86 -6.62
N LYS A 13 5.77 12.49 -5.51
CA LYS A 13 7.21 12.57 -5.16
C LYS A 13 7.86 11.20 -5.00
N ALA A 14 7.15 10.25 -4.41
CA ALA A 14 7.67 8.90 -4.22
C ALA A 14 7.88 8.15 -5.55
N LEU A 15 7.20 8.53 -6.63
CA LEU A 15 7.42 7.95 -7.97
C LEU A 15 8.82 8.27 -8.52
N GLU A 16 9.40 9.41 -8.11
CA GLU A 16 10.75 9.84 -8.52
C GLU A 16 11.87 9.15 -7.74
N LEU A 17 11.54 8.52 -6.61
CA LEU A 17 12.49 7.87 -5.70
C LEU A 17 12.63 6.37 -6.00
N PRO A 18 13.75 5.70 -5.64
CA PRO A 18 13.91 4.26 -5.83
C PRO A 18 12.84 3.44 -5.09
N ASP A 19 12.53 2.23 -5.57
CA ASP A 19 11.49 1.36 -4.97
C ASP A 19 11.76 1.09 -3.49
N GLY A 20 13.04 0.95 -3.13
CA GLY A 20 13.50 0.76 -1.75
C GLY A 20 13.04 1.87 -0.79
N TYR A 21 12.81 3.10 -1.28
CA TYR A 21 12.22 4.18 -0.47
C TYR A 21 10.78 3.85 -0.08
N SER A 22 9.93 3.51 -1.06
CA SER A 22 8.53 3.20 -0.78
C SER A 22 8.38 1.90 0.01
N ILE A 23 9.24 0.91 -0.21
CA ILE A 23 9.29 -0.31 0.62
C ILE A 23 9.66 0.02 2.06
N PHE A 24 10.67 0.87 2.28
CA PHE A 24 11.05 1.30 3.63
C PHE A 24 9.89 2.03 4.32
N GLU A 25 9.29 3.04 3.67
CA GLU A 25 8.18 3.81 4.22
C GLU A 25 6.96 2.92 4.50
N LEU A 26 6.69 1.92 3.65
CA LEU A 26 5.64 0.93 3.90
C LEU A 26 5.92 0.12 5.18
N GLY A 27 7.17 -0.26 5.40
CA GLY A 27 7.60 -0.94 6.62
C GLY A 27 7.46 -0.06 7.87
N VAL A 28 7.77 1.23 7.76
CA VAL A 28 7.53 2.21 8.82
C VAL A 28 6.02 2.32 9.09
N GLY A 29 5.21 2.58 8.07
CA GLY A 29 3.76 2.66 8.21
C GLY A 29 3.18 1.42 8.89
N TYR A 30 3.56 0.23 8.43
CA TYR A 30 3.11 -1.04 9.00
C TYR A 30 3.53 -1.22 10.46
N GLN A 31 4.78 -0.90 10.82
CA GLN A 31 5.29 -1.01 12.19
C GLN A 31 4.57 -0.06 13.16
N TYR A 32 4.11 1.10 12.68
CA TYR A 32 3.52 2.16 13.51
C TYR A 32 1.99 2.21 13.48
N GLU A 33 1.32 1.46 12.60
CA GLU A 33 -0.14 1.47 12.41
C GLU A 33 -0.92 1.32 13.73
N PHE A 34 -0.49 0.40 14.59
CA PHE A 34 -1.09 0.15 15.90
C PHE A 34 -0.15 0.45 17.07
N ALA A 35 0.97 1.11 16.80
CA ALA A 35 1.94 1.43 17.84
C ALA A 35 1.38 2.48 18.82
N PRO A 36 1.78 2.41 20.11
CA PRO A 36 1.51 3.51 21.02
C PRO A 36 2.17 4.80 20.54
N LYS A 37 1.54 5.94 20.83
CA LYS A 37 2.10 7.26 20.55
C LYS A 37 3.44 7.43 21.28
N ASP A 38 4.35 8.19 20.68
CA ASP A 38 5.66 8.57 21.23
C ASP A 38 6.66 7.43 21.47
N VAL A 39 6.35 6.21 21.03
CA VAL A 39 7.31 5.08 21.05
C VAL A 39 8.12 5.11 19.77
N ARG A 40 9.45 4.94 19.86
CA ARG A 40 10.32 4.74 18.70
C ARG A 40 10.81 3.30 18.68
N PHE A 41 10.64 2.64 17.53
CA PHE A 41 11.14 1.30 17.31
C PHE A 41 12.46 1.33 16.53
N SER A 42 13.35 0.39 16.87
CA SER A 42 14.38 -0.08 15.94
C SER A 42 13.87 -1.40 15.38
N ALA A 43 13.47 -1.39 14.11
CA ALA A 43 12.85 -2.53 13.45
C ALA A 43 13.47 -2.76 12.07
N PRO A 44 13.42 -4.00 11.56
CA PRO A 44 13.81 -4.33 10.19
C PRO A 44 12.75 -3.78 9.20
N TYR A 45 12.72 -2.45 9.02
CA TYR A 45 11.70 -1.77 8.22
C TYR A 45 11.66 -2.25 6.76
N PRO A 46 12.78 -2.43 6.05
CA PRO A 46 12.75 -2.95 4.68
C PRO A 46 12.11 -4.34 4.59
N GLU A 47 12.43 -5.25 5.52
CA GLU A 47 11.86 -6.61 5.53
C GLU A 47 10.36 -6.60 5.85
N LEU A 48 9.95 -5.77 6.82
CA LEU A 48 8.54 -5.56 7.15
C LEU A 48 7.75 -4.98 5.96
N GLY A 49 8.34 -4.00 5.29
CA GLY A 49 7.79 -3.38 4.10
C GLY A 49 7.66 -4.36 2.93
N ALA A 50 8.68 -5.17 2.67
CA ALA A 50 8.64 -6.19 1.63
C ALA A 50 7.53 -7.21 1.88
N LYS A 51 7.42 -7.70 3.14
CA LYS A 51 6.36 -8.64 3.53
C LYS A 51 4.96 -8.06 3.33
N MET A 52 4.75 -6.81 3.75
CA MET A 52 3.48 -6.11 3.57
C MET A 52 3.19 -5.85 2.09
N TRP A 53 4.23 -5.52 1.32
CA TRP A 53 4.12 -5.29 -0.12
C TRP A 53 3.71 -6.55 -0.86
N ASP A 54 4.29 -7.71 -0.56
CA ASP A 54 3.91 -8.96 -1.22
C ASP A 54 2.43 -9.29 -1.03
N ALA A 55 1.90 -9.06 0.19
CA ALA A 55 0.48 -9.20 0.50
C ALA A 55 -0.38 -8.20 -0.27
N LEU A 56 -0.05 -6.91 -0.20
CA LEU A 56 -0.78 -5.85 -0.90
C LEU A 56 -0.76 -6.05 -2.41
N LYS A 57 0.41 -6.36 -2.97
CA LYS A 57 0.62 -6.58 -4.41
C LYS A 57 -0.28 -7.69 -4.92
N PHE A 58 -0.31 -8.83 -4.22
CA PHE A 58 -1.15 -9.97 -4.58
C PHE A 58 -2.64 -9.61 -4.52
N GLU A 59 -3.10 -9.03 -3.42
CA GLU A 59 -4.53 -8.76 -3.24
C GLU A 59 -5.03 -7.58 -4.08
N MET A 60 -4.21 -6.53 -4.24
CA MET A 60 -4.56 -5.38 -5.07
C MET A 60 -4.54 -5.70 -6.55
N GLN A 61 -3.77 -6.70 -7.00
CA GLN A 61 -3.91 -7.20 -8.38
C GLN A 61 -5.32 -7.72 -8.63
N ALA A 62 -5.93 -8.46 -7.70
CA ALA A 62 -7.32 -8.90 -7.84
C ALA A 62 -8.34 -7.74 -7.78
N VAL A 63 -8.02 -6.65 -7.07
CA VAL A 63 -8.86 -5.45 -7.01
C VAL A 63 -8.80 -4.66 -8.31
N LEU A 64 -7.60 -4.47 -8.87
CA LEU A 64 -7.34 -3.57 -10.00
C LEU A 64 -7.43 -4.26 -11.37
N CYS A 65 -7.29 -5.58 -11.43
CA CYS A 65 -7.10 -6.31 -12.69
C CYS A 65 -8.14 -7.42 -12.92
N VAL A 66 -8.31 -7.82 -14.18
CA VAL A 66 -9.11 -8.97 -14.64
C VAL A 66 -8.35 -9.67 -15.76
N GLU A 67 -8.15 -10.99 -15.65
CA GLU A 67 -7.50 -11.85 -16.67
C GLU A 67 -6.11 -11.44 -17.20
N ASN A 68 -5.44 -10.44 -16.60
CA ASN A 68 -4.18 -9.76 -17.00
C ASN A 68 -4.32 -8.34 -17.57
N SER A 69 -5.53 -7.78 -17.61
CA SER A 69 -5.79 -6.40 -18.00
C SER A 69 -6.32 -5.56 -16.83
N PRO A 70 -6.13 -4.22 -16.83
CA PRO A 70 -6.80 -3.37 -15.84
C PRO A 70 -8.31 -3.46 -16.00
N LYS A 71 -9.06 -3.40 -14.89
CA LYS A 71 -10.53 -3.32 -14.92
C LYS A 71 -10.99 -2.01 -15.59
N PRO A 72 -12.21 -1.94 -16.15
CA PRO A 72 -12.69 -0.75 -16.86
C PRO A 72 -12.55 0.56 -16.06
N TRP A 73 -12.95 0.57 -14.79
CA TRP A 73 -12.82 1.75 -13.92
C TRP A 73 -11.36 2.17 -13.71
N VAL A 74 -10.41 1.24 -13.77
CA VAL A 74 -8.98 1.54 -13.67
C VAL A 74 -8.46 2.12 -14.99
N GLN A 75 -8.94 1.60 -16.12
CA GLN A 75 -8.61 2.12 -17.45
C GLN A 75 -9.02 3.58 -17.59
N GLU A 76 -10.27 3.91 -17.20
CA GLU A 76 -10.79 5.28 -17.18
C GLU A 76 -9.89 6.24 -16.39
N LEU A 77 -9.40 5.81 -15.22
CA LEU A 77 -8.49 6.62 -14.41
C LEU A 77 -7.11 6.79 -15.04
N THR A 78 -6.62 5.78 -15.76
CA THR A 78 -5.30 5.83 -16.42
C THR A 78 -5.29 6.61 -17.72
N GLU A 79 -6.46 6.80 -18.34
CA GLU A 79 -6.67 7.69 -19.49
C GLU A 79 -6.83 9.16 -19.06
N GLY A 80 -7.17 9.40 -17.79
CA GLY A 80 -7.28 10.72 -17.17
C GLY A 80 -5.97 11.29 -16.64
N ASP A 81 -6.09 12.21 -15.67
CA ASP A 81 -4.94 12.80 -14.98
C ASP A 81 -4.32 11.79 -14.00
N LEU A 82 -2.99 11.77 -13.91
CA LEU A 82 -2.24 11.01 -12.90
C LEU A 82 -2.79 11.22 -11.48
N ARG A 83 -3.25 12.44 -11.18
CA ARG A 83 -3.92 12.79 -9.92
C ARG A 83 -5.12 11.89 -9.63
N ASP A 84 -5.99 11.70 -10.61
CA ASP A 84 -7.22 10.90 -10.45
C ASP A 84 -6.85 9.42 -10.26
N PHE A 85 -5.83 8.95 -10.97
CA PHE A 85 -5.31 7.61 -10.76
C PHE A 85 -4.73 7.41 -9.36
N VAL A 86 -3.97 8.37 -8.82
CA VAL A 86 -3.47 8.34 -7.44
C VAL A 86 -4.64 8.25 -6.44
N ILE A 87 -5.66 9.10 -6.60
CA ILE A 87 -6.84 9.11 -5.73
C ILE A 87 -7.57 7.76 -5.80
N GLY A 88 -7.78 7.22 -7.01
CA GLY A 88 -8.44 5.94 -7.20
C GLY A 88 -7.70 4.78 -6.54
N VAL A 89 -6.38 4.71 -6.67
CA VAL A 89 -5.55 3.67 -6.04
C VAL A 89 -5.57 3.80 -4.52
N LEU A 90 -5.38 5.01 -3.98
CA LEU A 90 -5.47 5.26 -2.53
C LEU A 90 -6.84 4.89 -1.97
N THR A 91 -7.90 5.24 -2.68
CA THR A 91 -9.28 4.89 -2.30
C THR A 91 -9.48 3.39 -2.31
N ALA A 92 -8.99 2.69 -3.34
CA ALA A 92 -9.09 1.23 -3.42
C ALA A 92 -8.35 0.52 -2.27
N ILE A 93 -7.17 1.00 -1.88
CA ILE A 93 -6.42 0.44 -0.75
C ILE A 93 -7.15 0.71 0.57
N THR A 94 -7.47 1.97 0.85
CA THR A 94 -8.02 2.40 2.15
C THR A 94 -9.43 1.86 2.40
N SER A 95 -10.26 1.76 1.35
CA SER A 95 -11.59 1.13 1.45
C SER A 95 -11.53 -0.37 1.69
N ARG A 96 -10.44 -1.04 1.30
CA ARG A 96 -10.30 -2.49 1.41
C ARG A 96 -9.78 -2.95 2.78
N TYR A 97 -8.85 -2.22 3.38
CA TYR A 97 -8.07 -2.73 4.54
C TYR A 97 -8.22 -1.96 5.85
N ASP A 98 -8.99 -0.86 5.90
CA ASP A 98 -9.10 0.00 7.10
C ASP A 98 -7.70 0.34 7.69
N ILE A 99 -6.84 0.89 6.82
CA ILE A 99 -5.46 1.26 7.14
C ILE A 99 -5.27 2.77 7.06
N THR A 100 -4.27 3.29 7.79
CA THR A 100 -3.87 4.69 7.67
C THR A 100 -3.16 5.00 6.34
N LEU A 101 -3.06 6.29 6.05
CA LEU A 101 -2.27 6.82 4.92
C LEU A 101 -0.78 6.49 5.04
N GLY A 102 -0.27 6.21 6.25
CA GLY A 102 1.12 5.78 6.45
C GLY A 102 1.45 4.47 5.73
N ILE A 103 0.45 3.61 5.51
CA ILE A 103 0.58 2.40 4.69
C ILE A 103 0.10 2.67 3.26
N ALA A 104 -1.04 3.35 3.10
CA ALA A 104 -1.67 3.49 1.79
C ALA A 104 -0.83 4.31 0.78
N VAL A 105 -0.14 5.37 1.23
CA VAL A 105 0.69 6.22 0.36
C VAL A 105 1.87 5.45 -0.26
N PRO A 106 2.75 4.80 0.52
CA PRO A 106 3.85 4.04 -0.08
C PRO A 106 3.36 2.80 -0.85
N ALA A 107 2.22 2.21 -0.50
CA ALA A 107 1.61 1.15 -1.29
C ALA A 107 1.13 1.66 -2.66
N ALA A 108 0.46 2.81 -2.69
CA ALA A 108 -0.02 3.43 -3.92
C ALA A 108 1.14 3.79 -4.86
N SER A 109 2.23 4.38 -4.33
CA SER A 109 3.40 4.69 -5.16
C SER A 109 3.99 3.43 -5.80
N LEU A 110 4.10 2.32 -5.07
CA LEU A 110 4.60 1.05 -5.61
C LEU A 110 3.70 0.51 -6.73
N ILE A 111 2.38 0.53 -6.54
CA ILE A 111 1.41 0.07 -7.57
C ILE A 111 1.54 0.93 -8.83
N ILE A 112 1.51 2.25 -8.68
CA ILE A 112 1.53 3.20 -9.80
C ILE A 112 2.87 3.12 -10.54
N LYS A 113 3.98 3.04 -9.81
CA LYS A 113 5.32 2.95 -10.39
C LYS A 113 5.54 1.66 -11.18
N ASN A 114 4.90 0.56 -10.78
CA ASN A 114 4.93 -0.67 -11.55
C ASN A 114 4.22 -0.57 -12.90
N ARG A 115 3.53 0.54 -13.22
CA ARG A 115 2.64 0.73 -14.39
C ARG A 115 1.51 -0.29 -14.38
N ILE A 116 0.26 0.18 -14.46
CA ILE A 116 -0.90 -0.70 -14.24
C ILE A 116 -0.96 -1.91 -15.19
N GLY A 117 -0.58 -1.75 -16.45
CA GLY A 117 -0.56 -2.86 -17.42
C GLY A 117 0.46 -3.95 -17.06
N ASN A 118 1.65 -3.55 -16.62
CA ASN A 118 2.65 -4.50 -16.13
C ASN A 118 2.21 -5.11 -14.80
N PHE A 119 1.65 -4.31 -13.89
CA PHE A 119 1.12 -4.77 -12.61
C PHE A 119 0.06 -5.87 -12.79
N CYS A 120 -0.83 -5.71 -13.77
CA CYS A 120 -1.87 -6.69 -14.09
C CYS A 120 -1.34 -7.96 -14.76
N SER A 121 -0.21 -7.91 -15.46
CA SER A 121 0.37 -9.07 -16.15
C SER A 121 1.35 -9.89 -15.30
N LEU A 122 1.61 -9.48 -14.05
CA LEU A 122 2.48 -10.22 -13.14
C LEU A 122 1.84 -11.55 -12.74
N SER A 123 2.60 -12.64 -12.87
CA SER A 123 2.27 -13.90 -12.21
C SER A 123 2.72 -13.84 -10.76
N LEU A 124 1.76 -13.74 -9.83
CA LEU A 124 2.04 -13.63 -8.40
C LEU A 124 1.73 -14.95 -7.68
N SER A 125 2.68 -15.40 -6.87
CA SER A 125 2.44 -16.48 -5.90
C SER A 125 1.64 -15.95 -4.71
N LYS A 126 0.71 -16.76 -4.20
CA LYS A 126 -0.01 -16.43 -2.98
C LYS A 126 0.99 -16.26 -1.82
N PRO A 127 0.97 -15.13 -1.10
CA PRO A 127 1.84 -14.89 0.05
C PRO A 127 1.42 -15.75 1.24
N ASP A 128 2.36 -15.94 2.19
CA ASP A 128 2.12 -16.72 3.41
C ASP A 128 1.00 -16.16 4.29
N LYS A 129 0.84 -14.83 4.28
CA LYS A 129 -0.19 -14.10 5.03
C LYS A 129 -0.86 -13.06 4.14
N SER A 130 -2.16 -12.93 4.30
CA SER A 130 -2.96 -11.82 3.78
C SER A 130 -2.63 -10.50 4.48
N VAL A 131 -3.03 -9.39 3.87
CA VAL A 131 -2.91 -8.04 4.45
C VAL A 131 -3.61 -7.99 5.81
N ASN A 132 -4.82 -8.53 5.91
CA ASN A 132 -5.58 -8.55 7.16
C ASN A 132 -4.89 -9.38 8.25
N GLU A 133 -4.30 -10.54 7.92
CA GLU A 133 -3.55 -11.35 8.89
C GLU A 133 -2.32 -10.60 9.41
N LEU A 134 -1.59 -9.88 8.54
CA LEU A 134 -0.47 -9.03 8.94
C LEU A 134 -0.91 -7.90 9.88
N LEU A 135 -2.00 -7.22 9.55
CA LEU A 135 -2.57 -6.17 10.40
C LEU A 135 -3.03 -6.71 11.76
N GLN A 136 -3.65 -7.91 11.79
CA GLN A 136 -4.05 -8.55 13.04
C GLN A 136 -2.86 -9.00 13.90
N ASP A 137 -1.78 -9.51 13.30
CA ASP A 137 -0.55 -9.81 14.03
C ASP A 137 -0.02 -8.55 14.72
N MET A 138 0.04 -7.44 13.99
CA MET A 138 0.57 -6.17 14.50
C MET A 138 -0.35 -5.56 15.57
N LYS A 139 -1.66 -5.62 15.36
CA LYS A 139 -2.66 -5.23 16.35
C LYS A 139 -2.60 -6.10 17.61
N SER A 140 -2.33 -7.40 17.49
CA SER A 140 -2.17 -8.28 18.66
C SER A 140 -0.89 -7.94 19.42
N LYS A 141 0.19 -7.59 18.71
CA LYS A 141 1.47 -7.20 19.28
C LYS A 141 1.40 -5.89 20.09
N PHE A 142 0.61 -4.92 19.65
CA PHE A 142 0.57 -3.58 20.26
C PHE A 142 -0.78 -3.19 20.88
N GLY A 143 -1.89 -3.62 20.31
CA GLY A 143 -3.26 -3.36 20.77
C GLY A 143 -3.72 -4.23 21.94
N GLY A 144 -2.96 -5.26 22.33
CA GLY A 144 -3.20 -6.08 23.53
C GLY A 144 -2.61 -5.50 24.82
N SER A 145 -1.74 -4.50 24.72
CA SER A 145 -1.18 -3.79 25.88
C SER A 145 -2.22 -2.83 26.43
N LYS A 146 -3.04 -3.30 27.38
CA LYS A 146 -3.67 -2.41 28.35
C LYS A 146 -2.55 -1.64 29.06
N PHE A 147 -2.40 -0.37 28.74
CA PHE A 147 -1.81 0.60 29.67
C PHE A 147 -2.87 0.98 30.70
#